data_AF-A0A7I9WK25-F1
#
_entry.id   AF-A0A7I9WK25-F1
#
_cell.length_a   1.000
_cell.length_b   1.000
_cell.length_c   1.000
_cell.angle_alpha   90.00
_cell.angle_beta   90.00
_cell.angle_gamma   90.00
#
_symmetry.space_group_name_H-M   'P 1'
#
loop_
_entity.id
_entity.type
_entity.pdbx_description
1 polymer ?
#
loop_
_entity_poly.entity_id
_entity_poly.type
_entity_poly.pdbx_seq_one_letter_code
_entity_poly.pdbx_strand_id
1 'polypeptide(L)'
;MRTLVATMAALLVVSCTESPTSRSEPSGEGVTDVATGLSVPWGIAFLPDGSALIAERNTGAIMHRLPTGAVTEVGRVADVQARGEGGLLGLATGGSTVYAYLTTGSDNRVVRMDFDGSALGAQTPILTAIPAGSLRL
;
A
#
# COMPACT_ATOMS: atom_id res chain seq x y z
N MET A 1 -31.33 -51.77 -55.22
CA MET A 1 -30.26 -51.88 -54.21
C MET A 1 -30.27 -50.59 -53.39
N ARG A 2 -30.67 -50.72 -52.11
CA ARG A 2 -30.34 -49.87 -50.94
C ARG A 2 -30.67 -48.36 -50.94
N THR A 3 -31.79 -48.08 -50.26
CA THR A 3 -32.18 -46.86 -49.55
C THR A 3 -31.07 -46.33 -48.62
N LEU A 4 -30.89 -45.00 -48.51
CA LEU A 4 -30.28 -44.39 -47.32
C LEU A 4 -31.12 -43.21 -46.84
N VAL A 5 -31.72 -43.39 -45.66
CA VAL A 5 -32.28 -42.34 -44.81
C VAL A 5 -31.15 -41.90 -43.88
N ALA A 6 -30.85 -40.60 -43.84
CA ALA A 6 -29.87 -40.04 -42.92
C ALA A 6 -30.54 -39.71 -41.58
N THR A 7 -30.25 -40.49 -40.55
CA THR A 7 -30.68 -40.22 -39.17
C THR A 7 -29.61 -39.37 -38.48
N MET A 8 -29.97 -38.16 -38.06
CA MET A 8 -29.07 -37.26 -37.31
C MET A 8 -29.19 -37.59 -35.82
N ALA A 9 -28.13 -38.14 -35.23
CA ALA A 9 -28.04 -38.38 -33.79
C ALA A 9 -27.58 -37.09 -33.09
N ALA A 10 -28.38 -36.57 -32.16
CA ALA A 10 -28.00 -35.44 -31.31
C ALA A 10 -27.09 -35.93 -30.17
N LEU A 11 -25.86 -35.44 -30.13
CA LEU A 11 -24.90 -35.70 -29.06
C LEU A 11 -25.17 -34.70 -27.91
N LEU A 12 -25.64 -35.20 -26.76
CA LEU A 12 -25.77 -34.40 -25.53
C LEU A 12 -24.39 -34.28 -24.87
N VAL A 13 -23.80 -33.08 -24.90
CA VAL A 13 -22.57 -32.78 -24.18
C VAL A 13 -22.96 -32.44 -22.73
N VAL A 14 -22.65 -33.32 -21.78
CA VAL A 14 -22.78 -33.04 -20.35
C VAL A 14 -21.59 -32.18 -19.94
N SER A 15 -21.83 -30.89 -19.71
CA SER A 15 -20.83 -29.98 -19.15
C SER A 15 -20.84 -30.11 -17.62
N CYS A 16 -19.80 -30.71 -17.04
CA CYS A 16 -19.56 -30.62 -15.60
C CYS A 16 -19.07 -29.21 -15.28
N THR A 17 -19.99 -28.32 -14.90
CA THR A 17 -19.61 -27.04 -14.29
C THR A 17 -19.24 -27.32 -12.83
N GLU A 18 -17.95 -27.48 -12.55
CA GLU A 18 -17.45 -27.34 -11.20
C GLU A 18 -17.58 -25.85 -10.83
N SER A 19 -18.59 -25.52 -10.03
CA SER A 19 -18.73 -24.17 -9.49
C SER A 19 -17.42 -23.83 -8.76
N PRO A 20 -16.73 -22.73 -9.11
CA PRO A 20 -15.56 -22.33 -8.34
C PRO A 20 -15.99 -22.20 -6.88
N THR A 21 -15.38 -22.99 -6.01
CA THR A 21 -15.60 -22.85 -4.57
C THR A 21 -15.12 -21.45 -4.21
N SER A 22 -16.07 -20.54 -4.01
CA SER A 22 -15.79 -19.21 -3.52
C SER A 22 -15.11 -19.38 -2.17
N ARG A 23 -13.84 -18.98 -2.07
CA ARG A 23 -13.16 -18.87 -0.78
C ARG A 23 -14.05 -17.97 0.08
N SER A 24 -14.45 -18.48 1.25
CA SER A 24 -15.26 -17.75 2.21
C SER A 24 -14.64 -16.37 2.46
N GLU A 25 -15.44 -15.31 2.27
CA GLU A 25 -15.10 -13.98 2.75
C GLU A 25 -14.71 -14.09 4.24
N PRO A 26 -13.63 -13.43 4.69
CA PRO A 26 -13.31 -13.38 6.12
C PRO A 26 -14.55 -12.92 6.89
N SER A 27 -14.96 -13.64 7.94
CA SER A 27 -16.19 -13.37 8.69
C SER A 27 -16.20 -12.03 9.44
N GLY A 28 -15.16 -11.19 9.28
CA GLY A 28 -14.91 -10.00 10.09
C GLY A 28 -14.56 -10.33 11.55
N GLU A 29 -14.72 -11.58 11.97
CA GLU A 29 -14.34 -12.05 13.29
C GLU A 29 -12.82 -11.89 13.48
N GLY A 30 -12.43 -11.15 14.52
CA GLY A 30 -11.02 -10.86 14.83
C GLY A 30 -10.45 -9.60 14.18
N VAL A 31 -11.24 -8.81 13.44
CA VAL A 31 -10.82 -7.46 13.02
C VAL A 31 -10.89 -6.52 14.21
N THR A 32 -9.79 -5.83 14.48
CA THR A 32 -9.71 -4.82 15.53
C THR A 32 -8.94 -3.61 15.04
N ASP A 33 -9.30 -2.44 15.53
CA ASP A 33 -8.56 -1.21 15.25
C ASP A 33 -7.18 -1.30 15.91
N VAL A 34 -6.13 -1.28 15.09
CA VAL A 34 -4.75 -1.27 15.58
C VAL A 34 -4.24 0.15 15.82
N ALA A 35 -4.77 1.13 15.10
CA ALA A 35 -4.49 2.56 15.23
C ALA A 35 -5.66 3.35 14.63
N THR A 36 -6.01 4.47 15.26
CA THR A 36 -7.08 5.37 14.81
C THR A 36 -6.58 6.82 14.82
N GLY A 37 -7.36 7.74 14.25
CA GLY A 37 -7.01 9.18 14.25
C GLY A 37 -5.89 9.58 13.29
N LEU A 38 -5.52 8.71 12.34
CA LEU A 38 -4.51 8.97 11.31
C LEU A 38 -5.09 9.79 10.15
N SER A 39 -4.30 10.73 9.62
CA SER A 39 -4.66 11.54 8.46
C SER A 39 -4.24 10.86 7.15
N VAL A 40 -5.19 10.21 6.47
CA VAL A 40 -4.98 9.54 5.17
C VAL A 40 -3.74 8.62 5.20
N PRO A 41 -3.72 7.58 6.06
CA PRO A 41 -2.59 6.67 6.16
C PRO A 41 -2.38 5.92 4.83
N TRP A 42 -1.12 5.78 4.40
CA TRP A 42 -0.80 5.23 3.07
C TRP A 42 0.28 4.16 3.09
N GLY A 43 1.49 4.51 3.51
CA GLY A 43 2.62 3.59 3.64
C GLY A 43 2.81 3.11 5.07
N ILE A 44 3.19 1.85 5.25
CA ILE A 44 3.54 1.28 6.57
C ILE A 44 4.87 0.53 6.45
N ALA A 45 5.77 0.74 7.42
CA ALA A 45 7.00 -0.02 7.56
C ALA A 45 7.17 -0.51 9.00
N PHE A 46 7.34 -1.82 9.17
CA PHE A 46 7.54 -2.42 10.49
C PHE A 46 9.00 -2.30 10.94
N LEU A 47 9.20 -2.18 12.25
CA LEU A 47 10.50 -2.14 12.90
C LEU A 47 10.80 -3.46 13.62
N PRO A 48 12.07 -3.80 13.88
CA PRO A 48 12.45 -5.06 14.54
C PRO A 48 11.87 -5.25 15.96
N ASP A 49 11.49 -4.15 16.63
CA ASP A 49 10.90 -4.17 17.97
C ASP A 49 9.37 -4.43 17.96
N GLY A 50 8.78 -4.67 16.78
CA GLY A 50 7.35 -4.89 16.59
C GLY A 50 6.52 -3.61 16.50
N SER A 51 7.15 -2.44 16.58
CA SER A 51 6.50 -1.17 16.27
C SER A 51 6.39 -0.95 14.75
N ALA A 52 5.67 0.10 14.34
CA ALA A 52 5.51 0.45 12.93
C ALA A 52 5.58 1.96 12.70
N LEU A 53 6.17 2.35 11.57
CA LEU A 53 6.08 3.70 11.03
C LEU A 53 4.95 3.75 10.00
N ILE A 54 4.15 4.81 10.04
CA ILE A 54 2.98 5.01 9.18
C ILE A 54 3.10 6.37 8.50
N ALA A 55 3.03 6.41 7.18
CA ALA A 55 3.01 7.63 6.40
C ALA A 55 1.61 8.21 6.32
N GLU A 56 1.46 9.48 6.69
CA GLU A 56 0.28 10.28 6.41
C GLU A 56 0.46 11.02 5.09
N ARG A 57 -0.34 10.65 4.10
CA ARG A 57 -0.10 11.06 2.72
C ARG A 57 -0.09 12.57 2.51
N ASN A 58 -1.03 13.26 3.12
CA ASN A 58 -1.30 14.66 2.82
C ASN A 58 -0.46 15.61 3.67
N THR A 59 -0.20 15.24 4.91
CA THR A 59 0.55 16.06 5.88
C THR A 59 2.05 15.90 5.71
N GLY A 60 2.49 14.79 5.10
CA GLY A 60 3.90 14.40 5.05
C GLY A 60 4.42 13.89 6.39
N ALA A 61 3.55 13.70 7.39
CA ALA A 61 3.92 13.19 8.70
C ALA A 61 4.24 11.69 8.65
N ILE A 62 5.20 11.28 9.47
CA ILE A 62 5.47 9.89 9.79
C ILE A 62 5.09 9.68 11.25
N MET A 63 4.16 8.76 11.45
CA MET A 63 3.64 8.37 12.76
C MET A 63 4.33 7.10 13.21
N HIS A 64 4.75 7.03 14.47
CA HIS A 64 5.27 5.82 15.11
C HIS A 64 4.21 5.21 16.00
N ARG A 65 3.80 4.00 15.64
CA ARG A 65 2.90 3.15 16.42
C ARG A 65 3.73 2.17 17.24
N LEU A 66 3.72 2.34 18.55
CA LEU A 66 4.37 1.43 19.49
C LEU A 66 3.61 0.10 19.63
N PRO A 67 4.25 -0.99 20.09
CA PRO A 67 3.55 -2.26 20.37
C PRO A 67 2.44 -2.11 21.41
N THR A 68 2.54 -1.12 22.29
CA THR A 68 1.52 -0.75 23.29
C THR A 68 0.26 -0.15 22.66
N GLY A 69 0.29 0.20 21.37
CA GLY A 69 -0.80 0.84 20.64
C GLY A 69 -0.73 2.38 20.63
N ALA A 70 0.20 2.99 21.37
CA ALA A 70 0.39 4.44 21.32
C ALA A 70 0.89 4.87 19.94
N VAL A 71 0.36 6.00 19.43
CA VAL A 71 0.70 6.57 18.12
C VAL A 71 1.18 8.00 18.33
N THR A 72 2.36 8.34 17.82
CA THR A 72 2.94 9.69 17.94
C THR A 72 3.59 10.12 16.64
N GLU A 73 3.57 11.42 16.33
CA GLU A 73 4.32 11.95 15.19
C GLU A 73 5.81 11.98 15.55
N VAL A 74 6.66 11.40 14.69
CA VAL A 74 8.12 11.35 14.90
C VAL A 74 8.90 12.21 13.89
N GLY A 75 8.20 12.85 12.96
CA GLY A 75 8.79 13.81 12.02
C GLY A 75 7.96 13.95 10.76
N ARG A 76 8.42 14.84 9.88
CA ARG A 76 7.79 15.10 8.58
C ARG A 76 8.80 15.06 7.47
N VAL A 77 8.37 14.49 6.35
CA VAL A 77 9.11 14.57 5.08
C VAL A 77 8.81 15.91 4.43
N ALA A 78 9.84 16.70 4.21
CA ALA A 78 9.74 18.00 3.55
C ALA A 78 9.42 17.84 2.05
N ASP A 79 8.85 18.89 1.47
CA ASP A 79 8.49 19.02 0.04
C ASP A 79 7.39 18.09 -0.45
N VAL A 80 6.71 17.36 0.44
CA VAL A 80 5.53 16.56 0.10
C VAL A 80 4.45 17.46 -0.50
N GLN A 81 3.98 17.10 -1.70
CA GLN A 81 2.83 17.72 -2.34
C GLN A 81 1.76 16.68 -2.64
N ALA A 82 0.68 16.75 -1.88
CA ALA A 82 -0.48 15.92 -2.12
C ALA A 82 -1.35 16.47 -3.26
N ARG A 83 -1.50 15.70 -4.33
CA ARG A 83 -2.35 16.01 -5.49
C ARG A 83 -2.67 14.75 -6.28
N GLY A 84 -3.91 14.60 -6.75
CA GLY A 84 -4.31 13.37 -7.46
C GLY A 84 -4.01 12.14 -6.61
N GLU A 85 -3.08 11.28 -7.07
CA GLU A 85 -2.53 10.12 -6.35
C GLU A 85 -1.21 10.39 -5.60
N GLY A 86 -0.61 11.56 -5.75
CA GLY A 86 0.66 11.95 -5.10
C GLY A 86 0.54 12.39 -3.65
N GLY A 87 1.67 12.35 -2.93
CA GLY A 87 1.81 12.73 -1.52
C GLY A 87 3.02 12.04 -0.89
N LEU A 88 2.98 11.77 0.41
CA LEU A 88 3.88 10.81 1.05
C LEU A 88 3.31 9.40 0.86
N LEU A 89 4.07 8.52 0.20
CA LEU A 89 3.54 7.25 -0.31
C LEU A 89 4.17 6.05 0.39
N GLY A 90 5.23 5.49 -0.18
CA GLY A 90 5.86 4.28 0.34
C GLY A 90 6.83 4.57 1.49
N LEU A 91 6.87 3.67 2.47
CA LEU A 91 7.91 3.61 3.50
C LEU A 91 8.64 2.26 3.44
N ALA A 92 9.94 2.29 3.71
CA ALA A 92 10.74 1.09 3.93
C ALA A 92 11.81 1.37 4.98
N THR A 93 12.29 0.33 5.67
CA THR A 93 13.25 0.46 6.77
C THR A 93 14.43 -0.50 6.57
N GLY A 94 15.61 -0.10 7.04
CA GLY A 94 16.82 -0.91 7.06
C GLY A 94 17.69 -0.51 8.24
N GLY A 95 17.68 -1.31 9.31
CA GLY A 95 18.26 -0.89 10.59
C GLY A 95 17.56 0.35 11.12
N SER A 96 18.33 1.39 11.46
CA SER A 96 17.82 2.71 11.87
C SER A 96 17.53 3.64 10.69
N THR A 97 17.69 3.21 9.44
CA THR A 97 17.43 4.06 8.28
C THR A 97 15.99 3.87 7.79
N VAL A 98 15.30 4.99 7.56
CA VAL A 98 13.96 5.07 6.97
C VAL A 98 14.07 5.62 5.56
N TYR A 99 13.45 4.93 4.61
CA TYR A 99 13.31 5.37 3.24
C TYR A 99 11.87 5.79 3.00
N ALA A 100 11.68 6.96 2.36
CA ALA A 100 10.37 7.46 2.01
C ALA A 100 10.31 7.76 0.52
N TYR A 101 9.25 7.28 -0.15
CA TYR A 101 8.89 7.66 -1.50
C TYR A 101 7.81 8.74 -1.44
N LEU A 102 8.08 9.89 -2.05
CA LEU A 102 7.13 11.00 -2.06
C LEU A 102 6.97 11.63 -3.44
N THR A 103 5.89 12.38 -3.59
CA THR A 103 5.65 13.33 -4.67
C THR A 103 6.01 14.74 -4.21
N THR A 104 6.88 15.42 -4.95
CA THR A 104 7.19 16.85 -4.78
C THR A 104 6.46 17.68 -5.83
N GLY A 105 6.69 19.00 -5.84
CA GLY A 105 6.19 19.89 -6.90
C GLY A 105 6.72 19.56 -8.30
N SER A 106 7.86 18.87 -8.42
CA SER A 106 8.51 18.65 -9.72
C SER A 106 8.69 17.18 -10.11
N ASP A 107 8.74 16.28 -9.13
CA ASP A 107 9.02 14.86 -9.37
C ASP A 107 8.40 13.97 -8.30
N ASN A 108 8.52 12.67 -8.49
CA ASN A 108 8.59 11.73 -7.39
C ASN A 108 10.07 11.51 -7.03
N ARG A 109 10.33 11.17 -5.77
CA ARG A 109 11.69 10.85 -5.31
C ARG A 109 11.69 9.92 -4.11
N VAL A 110 12.83 9.28 -3.90
CA VAL A 110 13.15 8.54 -2.69
C VAL A 110 14.12 9.38 -1.86
N VAL A 111 13.81 9.54 -0.58
CA VAL A 111 14.71 10.13 0.43
C VAL A 111 15.05 9.08 1.48
N ARG A 112 16.21 9.24 2.14
CA ARG A 112 16.56 8.51 3.36
C ARG A 112 16.63 9.46 4.55
N MET A 113 16.28 8.97 5.73
CA MET A 113 16.40 9.63 7.03
C MET A 113 16.91 8.61 8.05
N ASP A 114 17.61 9.06 9.08
CA ASP A 114 17.87 8.23 10.25
C ASP A 114 16.68 8.32 11.21
N PHE A 115 16.40 7.23 11.93
CA PHE A 115 15.38 7.16 12.96
C PHE A 115 16.00 6.62 14.24
N ASP A 116 15.95 7.40 15.32
CA ASP A 116 16.56 7.05 16.60
C ASP A 116 15.61 6.29 17.55
N GLY A 117 14.39 5.98 17.10
CA GLY A 117 13.33 5.39 17.92
C GLY A 117 12.30 6.40 18.42
N SER A 118 12.58 7.71 18.30
CA SER A 118 11.72 8.79 18.77
C SER A 118 11.56 9.94 17.78
N ALA A 119 12.54 10.17 16.92
CA ALA A 119 12.53 11.24 15.94
C ALA A 119 13.24 10.85 14.64
N LEU A 120 12.79 11.45 13.54
CA LEU A 120 13.48 11.41 12.25
C LEU A 120 14.57 12.48 12.19
N GLY A 121 15.73 12.07 11.67
CA GLY A 121 16.80 12.97 11.28
C GLY A 121 16.51 13.70 9.97
N ALA A 122 17.50 14.48 9.52
CA ALA A 122 17.39 15.23 8.27
C ALA A 122 17.25 14.30 7.05
N GLN A 123 16.37 14.67 6.12
CA GLN A 123 16.18 13.92 4.88
C GLN A 123 17.31 14.17 3.88
N THR A 124 17.77 13.09 3.24
CA THR A 124 18.72 13.14 2.12
C THR A 124 18.08 12.49 0.90
N PRO A 125 17.87 13.20 -0.21
CA PRO A 125 17.44 12.60 -1.48
C PRO A 125 18.46 11.56 -1.96
N ILE A 126 17.98 10.38 -2.37
CA ILE A 126 18.83 9.31 -2.92
C ILE A 126 18.44 8.92 -4.34
N LEU A 127 17.22 9.24 -4.76
CA LEU A 127 16.77 9.07 -6.14
C LEU A 127 15.73 10.15 -6.45
N THR A 128 15.99 11.00 -7.44
CA THR A 128 15.12 12.11 -7.82
C THR A 128 14.70 12.02 -9.29
N ALA A 129 13.90 12.98 -9.75
CA ALA A 129 13.44 13.08 -11.14
C ALA A 129 12.63 11.87 -11.63
N ILE A 130 12.04 11.09 -10.72
CA ILE A 130 11.08 10.05 -11.10
C ILE A 130 9.82 10.77 -11.61
N PRO A 131 9.30 10.45 -12.79
CA PRO A 131 8.08 11.10 -13.28
C PRO A 131 6.91 10.91 -12.32
N ALA A 132 6.24 12.01 -11.98
CA ALA A 132 4.99 11.97 -11.22
C ALA A 132 3.79 11.93 -12.17
N GLY A 133 2.83 11.05 -11.90
CA GLY A 133 1.57 11.02 -12.62
C GLY A 133 0.78 12.31 -12.38
N SER A 134 0.14 12.83 -13.43
CA SER A 134 -0.86 13.89 -13.32
C SER A 134 -2.20 13.34 -13.76
N LEU A 135 -3.12 13.09 -12.82
CA LEU A 135 -4.54 13.00 -13.20
C LEU A 135 -5.00 14.42 -13.54
N ARG A 136 -5.39 14.63 -14.80
CA ARG A 136 -6.22 15.77 -15.17
C ARG A 136 -7.67 15.30 -15.05
N LEU A 137 -8.39 15.86 -14.07
CA LEU A 137 -9.84 15.76 -13.97
C LEU A 137 -10.47 16.93 -14.72
#